data_AF-A0A1M7AM27-F1
#
_entry.id   AF-A0A1M7AM27-F1
#
_cell.length_a   1.000
_cell.length_b   1.000
_cell.length_c   1.000
_cell.angle_alpha   90.00
_cell.angle_beta   90.00
_cell.angle_gamma   90.00
#
_symmetry.space_group_name_H-M   'P 1'
#
loop_
_entity.id
_entity.type
_entity.pdbx_description
1 polymer ?
#
loop_
_entity_poly.entity_id
_entity_poly.type
_entity_poly.pdbx_seq_one_letter_code
_entity_poly.pdbx_strand_id
1 'polypeptide(L)'
;MMERELPVITIEGTDFIVDVNKLELIEKANHKNVIPFEDMRDVGDGYTFEYNLKNKNLPGMFHNESTMVRIPEFIILDPIGMANKYNYPVNEIMDKSDFGLMVDQQAFDLRVNKGMLPTVDIAGHTFYVDIRMDKLRPKDDFLSNGIVFSDIETYYDLEKRTYTIPYNPKTHEFQEPDYLNIKELPKDLIAVRFPSERLLDRIGWNRKYGFEIRHGLVRHGLKLQFAAKNIPWKNTFLVDLIKSNLKAEKKQEKATEKKTSNPAKTNKGRRI
;
A
#
# COMPACT_ATOMS: atom_id res chain seq x y z
N MET A 1 36.80 10.83 -7.68
CA MET A 1 36.84 9.39 -7.34
C MET A 1 36.84 8.64 -8.66
N MET A 2 37.70 7.64 -8.84
CA MET A 2 37.64 6.78 -10.04
C MET A 2 36.35 5.97 -9.99
N GLU A 3 35.62 5.93 -11.10
CA GLU A 3 34.50 4.99 -11.26
C GLU A 3 35.06 3.57 -11.18
N ARG A 4 34.55 2.77 -10.23
CA ARG A 4 34.92 1.37 -10.13
C ARG A 4 34.29 0.58 -11.29
N GLU A 5 34.95 -0.47 -11.72
CA GLU A 5 34.31 -1.45 -12.61
C GLU A 5 33.22 -2.21 -11.82
N LEU A 6 32.03 -2.30 -12.41
CA LEU A 6 30.90 -3.00 -11.81
C LEU A 6 31.01 -4.51 -12.08
N PRO A 7 30.63 -5.37 -11.11
CA PRO A 7 30.62 -6.81 -11.31
C PRO A 7 29.72 -7.23 -12.47
N VAL A 8 30.10 -8.33 -13.12
CA VAL A 8 29.34 -8.95 -14.21
C VAL A 8 29.02 -10.39 -13.84
N ILE A 9 27.78 -10.81 -14.08
CA ILE A 9 27.36 -12.21 -14.00
C ILE A 9 26.88 -12.69 -15.37
N THR A 10 27.03 -13.98 -15.64
CA THR A 10 26.52 -14.61 -16.86
C THR A 10 25.26 -15.41 -16.54
N ILE A 11 24.18 -15.12 -17.24
CA ILE A 11 22.89 -15.82 -17.15
C ILE A 11 22.59 -16.38 -18.54
N GLU A 12 22.53 -17.70 -18.67
CA GLU A 12 22.19 -18.39 -19.93
C GLU A 12 23.02 -17.85 -21.13
N GLY A 13 24.33 -17.67 -20.91
CA GLY A 13 25.27 -17.16 -21.93
C GLY A 13 25.18 -15.66 -22.23
N THR A 14 24.39 -14.89 -21.48
CA THR A 14 24.30 -13.44 -21.59
C THR A 14 24.91 -12.77 -20.37
N ASP A 15 25.81 -11.81 -20.59
CA ASP A 15 26.47 -11.04 -19.52
C ASP A 15 25.61 -9.88 -19.06
N PHE A 16 25.44 -9.77 -17.74
CA PHE A 16 24.73 -8.68 -17.07
C PHE A 16 25.63 -7.97 -16.07
N ILE A 17 25.66 -6.64 -16.16
CA ILE A 17 26.25 -5.76 -15.17
C ILE A 17 25.33 -5.74 -13.94
N VAL A 18 25.90 -5.90 -12.76
CA VAL A 18 25.18 -5.81 -11.48
C VAL A 18 25.20 -4.34 -11.01
N ASP A 19 24.06 -3.65 -11.10
CA ASP A 19 23.90 -2.29 -10.56
C ASP A 19 23.14 -2.34 -9.23
N VAL A 20 23.89 -2.39 -8.12
CA VAL A 20 23.29 -2.40 -6.79
C VAL A 20 22.75 -1.04 -6.34
N ASN A 21 23.12 0.06 -6.99
CA ASN A 21 22.57 1.38 -6.65
C ASN A 21 21.08 1.41 -6.97
N LYS A 22 20.71 0.88 -8.13
CA LYS A 22 19.31 0.72 -8.55
C LYS A 22 18.70 -0.64 -8.25
N LEU A 23 19.51 -1.62 -7.85
CA LEU A 23 19.13 -3.03 -7.68
C LEU A 23 18.57 -3.59 -8.99
N GLU A 24 19.40 -3.62 -10.02
CA GLU A 24 19.04 -4.14 -11.34
C GLU A 24 20.19 -4.88 -12.00
N LEU A 25 19.84 -5.79 -12.92
CA LEU A 25 20.79 -6.42 -13.84
C LEU A 25 20.63 -5.76 -15.20
N ILE A 26 21.74 -5.27 -15.77
CA ILE A 26 21.76 -4.55 -17.05
C ILE A 26 22.54 -5.38 -18.08
N GLU A 27 21.93 -5.78 -19.19
CA GLU A 27 22.65 -6.57 -20.22
C GLU A 27 23.84 -5.75 -20.76
N LYS A 28 25.05 -6.32 -20.67
CA LYS A 28 26.30 -5.65 -21.05
C LYS A 28 26.34 -5.27 -22.54
N ALA A 29 25.71 -6.07 -23.40
CA ALA A 29 25.63 -5.82 -24.84
C ALA A 29 24.48 -4.85 -25.24
N ASN A 30 23.51 -4.63 -24.35
CA ASN A 30 22.34 -3.80 -24.60
C ASN A 30 21.82 -3.18 -23.31
N HIS A 31 22.32 -2.00 -22.93
CA HIS A 31 21.96 -1.37 -21.65
C HIS A 31 20.49 -0.94 -21.51
N LYS A 32 19.65 -1.08 -22.55
CA LYS A 32 18.20 -0.91 -22.44
C LYS A 32 17.49 -2.16 -21.92
N ASN A 33 18.16 -3.30 -21.98
CA ASN A 33 17.64 -4.55 -21.50
C ASN A 33 18.00 -4.69 -20.01
N VAL A 34 17.00 -4.45 -19.16
CA VAL A 34 17.17 -4.37 -17.70
C VAL A 34 16.20 -5.34 -17.03
N ILE A 35 16.70 -6.08 -16.04
CA ILE A 35 15.90 -6.94 -15.17
C ILE A 35 15.95 -6.32 -13.77
N PRO A 36 14.88 -5.65 -13.32
CA PRO A 36 14.87 -5.02 -12.01
C PRO A 36 14.68 -6.06 -10.90
N PHE A 37 15.28 -5.80 -9.74
CA PHE A 37 15.08 -6.61 -8.53
C PHE A 37 13.60 -6.76 -8.14
N GLU A 38 12.78 -5.75 -8.44
CA GLU A 38 11.33 -5.77 -8.20
C GLU A 38 10.59 -6.88 -8.95
N ASP A 39 11.18 -7.47 -9.98
CA ASP A 39 10.58 -8.60 -10.70
C ASP A 39 11.17 -9.96 -10.28
N MET A 40 12.08 -9.96 -9.30
CA MET A 40 12.69 -11.17 -8.76
C MET A 40 12.05 -11.60 -7.44
N ARG A 41 11.87 -12.92 -7.29
CA ARG A 41 11.37 -13.53 -6.06
C ARG A 41 12.53 -13.86 -5.13
N ASP A 42 12.46 -13.33 -3.91
CA ASP A 42 13.34 -13.70 -2.79
C ASP A 42 13.12 -15.17 -2.37
N VAL A 43 14.22 -15.93 -2.30
CA VAL A 43 14.24 -17.33 -1.87
C VAL A 43 15.13 -17.59 -0.65
N GLY A 44 15.56 -16.52 0.04
CA GLY A 44 16.25 -16.56 1.33
C GLY A 44 17.77 -16.39 1.27
N ASP A 45 18.42 -16.94 0.25
CA ASP A 45 19.88 -16.90 0.00
C ASP A 45 20.18 -16.42 -1.44
N GLY A 46 19.20 -15.72 -2.04
CA GLY A 46 19.28 -15.19 -3.38
C GLY A 46 17.91 -14.93 -3.97
N TYR A 47 17.88 -14.82 -5.29
CA TYR A 47 16.69 -14.43 -6.03
C TYR A 47 16.44 -15.35 -7.21
N THR A 48 15.17 -15.58 -7.52
CA THR A 48 14.77 -16.36 -8.68
C THR A 48 13.76 -15.60 -9.51
N PHE A 49 13.82 -15.79 -10.83
CA PHE A 49 12.88 -15.21 -11.78
C PHE A 49 12.85 -16.05 -13.05
N GLU A 50 11.74 -15.93 -13.76
CA GLU A 50 11.60 -16.54 -15.08
C GLU A 50 12.37 -15.70 -16.12
N TYR A 51 13.20 -16.35 -16.92
CA TYR A 51 14.08 -15.72 -17.89
C TYR A 51 13.79 -16.26 -19.29
N ASN A 52 13.47 -15.36 -20.21
CA ASN A 52 13.22 -15.67 -21.61
C ASN A 52 14.55 -15.73 -22.39
N LEU A 53 14.84 -16.89 -22.98
CA LEU A 53 16.11 -17.15 -23.65
C LEU A 53 16.31 -16.31 -24.92
N LYS A 54 15.22 -15.86 -25.56
CA LYS A 54 15.25 -15.09 -26.80
C LYS A 54 15.45 -13.59 -26.54
N ASN A 55 14.64 -13.04 -25.64
CA ASN A 55 14.64 -11.62 -25.32
C ASN A 55 15.69 -11.26 -24.28
N LYS A 56 16.27 -12.27 -23.61
CA LYS A 56 17.25 -12.12 -22.53
C LYS A 56 16.74 -11.25 -21.39
N ASN A 57 15.45 -11.39 -21.08
CA ASN A 57 14.75 -10.64 -20.04
C ASN A 57 13.60 -11.52 -19.51
N LEU A 58 12.81 -11.01 -18.58
CA LEU A 58 11.55 -11.56 -18.14
C LEU A 58 10.63 -11.87 -19.34
N PRO A 59 9.86 -12.97 -19.27
CA PRO A 59 8.95 -13.34 -20.34
C PRO A 59 7.85 -12.29 -20.54
N GLY A 60 7.56 -12.02 -21.81
CA GLY A 60 6.33 -11.34 -22.19
C GLY A 60 5.13 -12.30 -22.14
N MET A 61 3.92 -11.75 -22.28
CA MET A 61 2.65 -12.47 -22.16
C MET A 61 2.46 -13.65 -23.14
N PHE A 62 3.30 -13.78 -24.18
CA PHE A 62 3.11 -14.69 -25.31
C PHE A 62 4.35 -15.54 -25.66
N HIS A 63 5.33 -15.66 -24.77
CA HIS A 63 6.58 -16.39 -25.08
C HIS A 63 6.81 -17.57 -24.15
N ASN A 64 7.02 -18.75 -24.76
CA ASN A 64 7.03 -20.04 -24.07
C ASN A 64 8.44 -20.62 -23.86
N GLU A 65 9.49 -19.97 -24.38
CA GLU A 65 10.88 -20.39 -24.20
C GLU A 65 11.53 -19.61 -23.06
N SER A 66 11.18 -20.03 -21.85
CA SER A 66 11.70 -19.49 -20.61
C SER A 66 12.32 -20.58 -19.74
N THR A 67 13.25 -20.17 -18.88
CA THR A 67 13.83 -21.01 -17.83
C THR A 67 13.80 -20.28 -16.51
N MET A 68 13.75 -21.00 -15.41
CA MET A 68 13.85 -20.42 -14.08
C MET A 68 15.33 -20.19 -13.74
N VAL A 69 15.73 -18.94 -13.59
CA VAL A 69 17.08 -18.56 -13.21
C VAL A 69 17.13 -18.30 -11.71
N ARG A 70 18.27 -18.59 -11.09
CA ARG A 70 18.59 -18.19 -9.72
C ARG A 70 19.90 -17.42 -9.70
N ILE A 71 19.92 -16.29 -9.00
CA ILE A 71 21.12 -15.50 -8.73
C ILE A 71 21.37 -15.44 -7.22
N PRO A 72 22.63 -15.31 -6.78
CA PRO A 72 22.96 -14.98 -5.39
C PRO A 72 22.38 -13.62 -4.95
N GLU A 73 22.43 -13.37 -3.65
CA GLU A 73 22.15 -12.06 -3.06
C GLU A 73 23.08 -10.97 -3.62
N PHE A 74 22.59 -9.72 -3.67
CA PHE A 74 23.36 -8.59 -4.20
C PHE A 74 24.61 -8.32 -3.37
N ILE A 75 24.58 -8.61 -2.07
CA ILE A 75 25.75 -8.53 -1.18
C ILE A 75 26.88 -9.48 -1.59
N ILE A 76 26.55 -10.63 -2.20
CA ILE A 76 27.53 -11.59 -2.73
C ILE A 76 28.01 -11.15 -4.11
N LEU A 77 27.09 -10.66 -4.95
CA LEU A 77 27.41 -10.22 -6.31
C LEU A 77 28.28 -8.97 -6.34
N ASP A 78 28.05 -8.04 -5.42
CA ASP A 78 28.73 -6.76 -5.37
C ASP A 78 28.86 -6.23 -3.93
N PRO A 79 29.71 -6.86 -3.10
CA PRO A 79 29.89 -6.47 -1.70
C PRO A 79 30.35 -5.01 -1.58
N ILE A 80 31.27 -4.56 -2.43
CA ILE A 80 31.78 -3.18 -2.38
C ILE A 80 30.65 -2.18 -2.69
N GLY A 81 29.84 -2.45 -3.71
CA GLY A 81 28.71 -1.61 -4.05
C GLY A 81 27.65 -1.56 -2.93
N MET A 82 27.32 -2.71 -2.35
CA MET A 82 26.34 -2.79 -1.25
C MET A 82 26.84 -2.08 0.01
N ALA A 83 28.10 -2.27 0.37
CA ALA A 83 28.75 -1.57 1.48
C ALA A 83 28.64 -0.04 1.30
N ASN A 84 29.00 0.46 0.12
CA ASN A 84 28.92 1.89 -0.20
C ASN A 84 27.47 2.41 -0.17
N LYS A 85 26.52 1.68 -0.75
CA LYS A 85 25.10 2.07 -0.81
C LYS A 85 24.48 2.23 0.57
N TYR A 86 24.79 1.32 1.49
CA TYR A 86 24.25 1.32 2.85
C TYR A 86 25.16 1.97 3.88
N ASN A 87 26.28 2.57 3.45
CA ASN A 87 27.26 3.25 4.28
C ASN A 87 27.86 2.37 5.40
N TYR A 88 28.32 1.17 5.01
CA TYR A 88 29.05 0.24 5.86
C TYR A 88 30.49 0.03 5.37
N PRO A 89 31.44 -0.27 6.26
CA PRO A 89 32.72 -0.87 5.87
C PRO A 89 32.51 -2.24 5.20
N VAL A 90 33.26 -2.54 4.14
CA VAL A 90 33.10 -3.79 3.36
C VAL A 90 33.28 -5.03 4.26
N ASN A 91 34.23 -5.01 5.19
CA ASN A 91 34.48 -6.13 6.10
C ASN A 91 33.33 -6.39 7.09
N GLU A 92 32.49 -5.41 7.38
CA GLU A 92 31.36 -5.54 8.31
C GLU A 92 30.10 -6.14 7.67
N ILE A 93 30.09 -6.30 6.34
CA ILE A 93 28.94 -6.84 5.62
C ILE A 93 29.18 -8.26 5.08
N MET A 94 30.40 -8.78 5.20
CA MET A 94 30.80 -10.08 4.62
C MET A 94 30.07 -11.29 5.23
N ASP A 95 29.54 -11.14 6.45
CA ASP A 95 28.76 -12.14 7.17
C ASP A 95 27.24 -11.86 7.16
N LYS A 96 26.83 -10.80 6.46
CA LYS A 96 25.42 -10.42 6.34
C LYS A 96 24.79 -11.04 5.10
N SER A 97 23.46 -11.08 5.12
CA SER A 97 22.62 -11.32 3.95
C SER A 97 22.03 -9.99 3.45
N ASP A 98 21.39 -9.99 2.28
CA ASP A 98 20.64 -8.83 1.81
C ASP A 98 19.54 -8.48 2.82
N PHE A 99 18.89 -9.48 3.42
CA PHE A 99 17.96 -9.24 4.52
C PHE A 99 18.62 -8.53 5.71
N GLY A 100 19.79 -9.00 6.14
CA GLY A 100 20.53 -8.43 7.27
C GLY A 100 20.98 -6.98 7.04
N LEU A 101 21.22 -6.60 5.78
CA LEU A 101 21.71 -5.28 5.41
C LEU A 101 20.58 -4.31 5.01
N MET A 102 19.58 -4.78 4.27
CA MET A 102 18.55 -3.95 3.64
C MET A 102 17.32 -3.73 4.54
N VAL A 103 17.13 -4.58 5.55
CA VAL A 103 16.00 -4.49 6.49
C VAL A 103 16.49 -3.99 7.85
N ASP A 104 15.74 -3.08 8.46
CA ASP A 104 15.98 -2.64 9.84
C ASP A 104 15.83 -3.83 10.81
N GLN A 105 16.96 -4.37 11.24
CA GLN A 105 17.02 -5.53 12.12
C GLN A 105 16.49 -5.23 13.53
N GLN A 106 16.62 -3.98 13.99
CA GLN A 106 16.06 -3.59 15.28
C GLN A 106 14.54 -3.56 15.22
N ALA A 107 13.96 -2.98 14.17
CA ALA A 107 12.53 -3.01 13.94
C ALA A 107 12.02 -4.46 13.81
N PHE A 108 12.78 -5.33 13.13
CA PHE A 108 12.45 -6.74 12.99
C PHE A 108 12.42 -7.45 14.35
N ASP A 109 13.46 -7.28 15.17
CA ASP A 109 13.53 -7.84 16.53
C ASP A 109 12.36 -7.36 17.40
N LEU A 110 12.08 -6.05 17.41
CA LEU A 110 10.96 -5.47 18.15
C LEU A 110 9.63 -6.11 17.74
N ARG A 111 9.40 -6.30 16.44
CA ARG A 111 8.15 -6.84 15.92
C ARG A 111 8.01 -8.35 16.09
N VAL A 112 9.08 -9.10 15.82
CA VAL A 112 9.06 -10.57 15.75
C VAL A 112 9.28 -11.20 17.11
N ASN A 113 10.35 -10.78 17.80
CA ASN A 113 10.80 -11.41 19.04
C ASN A 113 10.19 -10.75 20.28
N LYS A 114 10.02 -9.42 20.27
CA LYS A 114 9.43 -8.67 21.39
C LYS A 114 7.92 -8.44 21.24
N GLY A 115 7.34 -8.82 20.11
CA GLY A 115 5.90 -8.74 19.87
C GLY A 115 5.32 -7.33 19.75
N MET A 116 6.15 -6.30 19.56
CA MET A 116 5.68 -4.91 19.42
C MET A 116 4.88 -4.74 18.13
N LEU A 117 3.60 -4.40 18.25
CA LEU A 117 2.77 -4.08 17.09
C LEU A 117 3.21 -2.72 16.49
N PRO A 118 3.18 -2.58 15.15
CA PRO A 118 3.32 -1.28 14.52
C PRO A 118 2.22 -0.34 14.99
N THR A 119 2.45 0.95 14.81
CA THR A 119 1.53 2.01 15.20
C THR A 119 1.25 2.95 14.05
N VAL A 120 0.05 3.52 14.03
CA VAL A 120 -0.32 4.62 13.14
C VAL A 120 -0.90 5.75 13.96
N ASP A 121 -0.39 6.97 13.76
CA ASP A 121 -1.00 8.18 14.28
C ASP A 121 -2.08 8.67 13.31
N ILE A 122 -3.28 8.93 13.82
CA ILE A 122 -4.40 9.49 13.06
C ILE A 122 -4.90 10.70 13.82
N ALA A 123 -4.62 11.89 13.30
CA ALA A 123 -5.04 13.16 13.88
C ALA A 123 -4.61 13.34 15.35
N GLY A 124 -3.41 12.87 15.72
CA GLY A 124 -2.88 12.95 17.09
C GLY A 124 -3.28 11.79 18.00
N HIS A 125 -4.02 10.81 17.48
CA HIS A 125 -4.40 9.60 18.22
C HIS A 125 -3.60 8.41 17.71
N THR A 126 -2.92 7.70 18.62
CA THR A 126 -2.11 6.54 18.27
C THR A 126 -2.93 5.26 18.32
N PHE A 127 -2.84 4.47 17.25
CA PHE A 127 -3.44 3.15 17.16
C PHE A 127 -2.36 2.08 17.00
N TYR A 128 -2.55 0.93 17.62
CA TYR A 128 -1.84 -0.30 17.28
C TYR A 128 -2.45 -0.91 16.02
N VAL A 129 -1.58 -1.32 15.10
CA VAL A 129 -1.97 -2.10 13.92
C VAL A 129 -2.12 -3.56 14.35
N ASP A 130 -3.35 -3.99 14.60
CA ASP A 130 -3.65 -5.32 15.15
C ASP A 130 -4.32 -6.19 14.09
N ILE A 131 -3.50 -6.75 13.20
CA ILE A 131 -3.95 -7.60 12.09
C ILE A 131 -4.74 -8.83 12.55
N ARG A 132 -4.40 -9.35 13.74
CA ARG A 132 -5.07 -10.52 14.33
C ARG A 132 -6.47 -10.18 14.82
N MET A 133 -6.66 -8.98 15.38
CA MET A 133 -7.97 -8.47 15.79
C MET A 133 -8.73 -7.75 14.68
N ASP A 134 -8.21 -7.74 13.45
CA ASP A 134 -8.80 -7.07 12.29
C ASP A 134 -9.04 -5.57 12.51
N LYS A 135 -8.15 -4.87 13.23
CA LYS A 135 -8.37 -3.44 13.50
C LYS A 135 -7.12 -2.62 13.77
N LEU A 136 -7.28 -1.31 13.58
CA LEU A 136 -6.50 -0.29 14.27
C LEU A 136 -7.08 -0.13 15.68
N ARG A 137 -6.40 -0.69 16.67
CA ARG A 137 -6.84 -0.66 18.07
C ARG A 137 -6.28 0.58 18.77
N PRO A 138 -7.11 1.46 19.36
CA PRO A 138 -6.62 2.62 20.07
C PRO A 138 -5.62 2.23 21.16
N LYS A 139 -4.60 3.07 21.35
CA LYS A 139 -3.56 2.81 22.35
C LYS A 139 -4.03 3.13 23.77
N ASP A 140 -4.81 4.20 23.92
CA ASP A 140 -5.17 4.82 25.20
C ASP A 140 -6.68 5.14 25.34
N ASP A 141 -7.49 4.92 24.30
CA ASP A 141 -8.94 4.99 24.36
C ASP A 141 -9.58 3.60 24.37
N PHE A 142 -9.82 3.07 25.57
CA PHE A 142 -10.40 1.74 25.75
C PHE A 142 -11.92 1.67 25.53
N LEU A 143 -12.60 2.81 25.37
CA LEU A 143 -14.04 2.86 25.10
C LEU A 143 -14.33 2.84 23.59
N SER A 144 -13.39 3.32 22.79
CA SER A 144 -13.46 3.24 21.32
C SER A 144 -13.27 1.81 20.82
N ASN A 145 -14.08 1.43 19.83
CA ASN A 145 -13.91 0.17 19.12
C ASN A 145 -12.69 0.18 18.18
N GLY A 146 -12.16 1.37 17.87
CA GLY A 146 -11.11 1.61 16.89
C GLY A 146 -11.63 1.66 15.47
N ILE A 147 -10.77 1.28 14.52
CA ILE A 147 -11.13 1.18 13.10
C ILE A 147 -10.95 -0.27 12.68
N VAL A 148 -12.06 -0.97 12.45
CA VAL A 148 -12.06 -2.36 11.96
C VAL A 148 -11.73 -2.35 10.46
N PHE A 149 -10.81 -3.20 10.03
CA PHE A 149 -10.33 -3.22 8.65
C PHE A 149 -11.39 -3.73 7.68
N SER A 150 -12.13 -4.77 8.04
CA SER A 150 -13.26 -5.28 7.24
C SER A 150 -14.37 -4.24 7.05
N ASP A 151 -14.60 -3.35 8.02
CA ASP A 151 -15.61 -2.28 7.90
C ASP A 151 -15.21 -1.20 6.88
N ILE A 152 -13.91 -1.08 6.57
CA ILE A 152 -13.38 -0.05 5.66
C ILE A 152 -12.88 -0.61 4.32
N GLU A 153 -13.12 -1.90 4.03
CA GLU A 153 -12.62 -2.57 2.82
C GLU A 153 -13.03 -1.84 1.53
N THR A 154 -14.25 -1.31 1.49
CA THR A 154 -14.79 -0.56 0.35
C THR A 154 -14.08 0.77 0.07
N TYR A 155 -13.28 1.27 1.03
CA TYR A 155 -12.48 2.49 0.91
C TYR A 155 -11.04 2.23 0.48
N TYR A 156 -10.70 0.98 0.17
CA TYR A 156 -9.38 0.60 -0.31
C TYR A 156 -9.15 1.03 -1.77
N ASP A 157 -8.08 1.78 -2.00
CA ASP A 157 -7.59 2.12 -3.33
C ASP A 157 -6.47 1.14 -3.72
N LEU A 158 -6.73 0.27 -4.69
CA LEU A 158 -5.79 -0.75 -5.15
C LEU A 158 -4.50 -0.17 -5.75
N GLU A 159 -4.62 0.91 -6.50
CA GLU A 159 -3.46 1.55 -7.17
C GLU A 159 -2.55 2.21 -6.14
N LYS A 160 -3.14 2.96 -5.20
CA LYS A 160 -2.40 3.66 -4.15
C LYS A 160 -1.99 2.76 -2.99
N ARG A 161 -2.65 1.59 -2.85
CA ARG A 161 -2.51 0.66 -1.73
C ARG A 161 -2.77 1.35 -0.38
N THR A 162 -3.79 2.20 -0.34
CA THR A 162 -4.17 2.98 0.84
C THR A 162 -5.67 2.93 1.07
N TYR A 163 -6.09 3.08 2.32
CA TYR A 163 -7.45 3.46 2.67
C TYR A 163 -7.57 4.99 2.66
N THR A 164 -8.73 5.51 2.25
CA THR A 164 -9.13 6.91 2.52
C THR A 164 -10.52 6.92 3.14
N ILE A 165 -10.60 7.05 4.46
CA ILE A 165 -11.84 6.83 5.22
C ILE A 165 -12.34 8.11 5.89
N PRO A 166 -13.66 8.26 6.06
CA PRO A 166 -14.26 9.09 7.10
C PRO A 166 -13.81 8.66 8.50
N TYR A 167 -13.38 9.60 9.32
CA TYR A 167 -12.92 9.36 10.68
C TYR A 167 -13.51 10.39 11.63
N ASN A 168 -14.00 9.93 12.77
CA ASN A 168 -14.49 10.78 13.84
C ASN A 168 -13.37 10.99 14.90
N PRO A 169 -12.76 12.18 14.98
CA PRO A 169 -11.69 12.44 15.94
C PRO A 169 -12.17 12.54 17.40
N LYS A 170 -13.49 12.56 17.67
CA LYS A 170 -14.02 12.56 19.04
C LYS A 170 -14.22 11.15 19.59
N THR A 171 -14.62 10.21 18.74
CA THR A 171 -14.84 8.80 19.13
C THR A 171 -13.67 7.90 18.75
N HIS A 172 -12.73 8.41 17.96
CA HIS A 172 -11.59 7.70 17.41
C HIS A 172 -11.96 6.49 16.54
N GLU A 173 -13.13 6.55 15.90
CA GLU A 173 -13.70 5.47 15.09
C GLU A 173 -13.89 5.87 13.63
N PHE A 174 -13.99 4.85 12.78
CA PHE A 174 -14.57 5.00 11.46
C PHE A 174 -16.06 5.32 11.60
N GLN A 175 -16.54 6.33 10.86
CA GLN A 175 -17.95 6.71 10.88
C GLN A 175 -18.35 7.28 9.52
N GLU A 176 -19.28 6.63 8.83
CA GLU A 176 -19.80 7.12 7.58
C GLU A 176 -20.68 8.37 7.77
N PRO A 177 -20.59 9.37 6.88
CA PRO A 177 -21.60 10.40 6.77
C PRO A 177 -22.90 9.82 6.18
N ASP A 178 -24.03 10.50 6.36
CA ASP A 178 -25.28 10.15 5.68
C ASP A 178 -25.19 10.46 4.18
N TYR A 179 -24.64 9.51 3.42
CA TYR A 179 -24.42 9.67 1.99
C TYR A 179 -25.71 9.96 1.20
N LEU A 180 -26.87 9.50 1.68
CA LEU A 180 -28.14 9.69 0.99
C LEU A 180 -28.64 11.14 1.10
N ASN A 181 -28.45 11.77 2.26
CA ASN A 181 -29.03 13.08 2.54
C ASN A 181 -28.00 14.18 2.79
N ILE A 182 -26.70 13.91 2.66
CA ILE A 182 -25.66 14.92 2.89
C ILE A 182 -25.80 16.09 1.91
N LYS A 183 -25.80 17.30 2.47
CA LYS A 183 -25.96 18.58 1.74
C LYS A 183 -24.83 19.57 1.97
N GLU A 184 -23.99 19.32 2.97
CA GLU A 184 -22.80 20.10 3.27
C GLU A 184 -21.66 19.18 3.70
N LEU A 185 -20.43 19.68 3.67
CA LEU A 185 -19.28 18.91 4.13
C LEU A 185 -19.42 18.59 5.63
N PRO A 186 -19.09 17.37 6.08
CA PRO A 186 -19.15 17.01 7.48
C PRO A 186 -18.24 17.93 8.32
N LYS A 187 -18.77 18.43 9.43
CA LYS A 187 -18.02 19.28 10.38
C LYS A 187 -17.36 18.46 11.49
N ASP A 188 -17.98 17.34 11.87
CA ASP A 188 -17.50 16.44 12.93
C ASP A 188 -16.65 15.27 12.41
N LEU A 189 -16.57 15.08 11.09
CA LEU A 189 -15.78 14.03 10.46
C LEU A 189 -14.67 14.64 9.60
N ILE A 190 -13.52 13.97 9.57
CA ILE A 190 -12.42 14.27 8.64
C ILE A 190 -12.16 13.08 7.74
N ALA A 191 -11.59 13.29 6.55
CA ALA A 191 -11.08 12.19 5.74
C ALA A 191 -9.61 11.96 6.07
N VAL A 192 -9.23 10.72 6.38
CA VAL A 192 -7.85 10.34 6.69
C VAL A 192 -7.40 9.24 5.74
N ARG A 193 -6.11 9.29 5.36
CA ARG A 193 -5.51 8.31 4.46
C ARG A 193 -4.29 7.67 5.07
N PHE A 194 -4.24 6.33 5.04
CA PHE A 194 -3.13 5.53 5.54
C PHE A 194 -2.92 4.26 4.69
N PRO A 195 -1.74 3.63 4.73
CA PRO A 195 -1.45 2.41 3.97
C PRO A 195 -2.36 1.23 4.31
N SER A 196 -2.46 0.23 3.43
CA SER A 196 -3.19 -1.01 3.74
C SER A 196 -2.58 -1.83 4.86
N GLU A 197 -3.30 -2.81 5.39
CA GLU A 197 -2.83 -3.57 6.55
C GLU A 197 -1.55 -4.36 6.23
N ARG A 198 -1.43 -4.85 4.99
CA ARG A 198 -0.20 -5.46 4.47
C ARG A 198 1.01 -4.55 4.54
N LEU A 199 0.83 -3.24 4.35
CA LEU A 199 1.92 -2.25 4.40
C LEU A 199 2.17 -1.73 5.81
N LEU A 200 1.11 -1.63 6.62
CA LEU A 200 1.19 -1.22 8.02
C LEU A 200 1.87 -2.27 8.91
N ASP A 201 1.59 -3.57 8.69
CA ASP A 201 2.22 -4.67 9.40
C ASP A 201 2.40 -5.88 8.49
N ARG A 202 3.43 -5.84 7.63
CA ARG A 202 3.75 -6.95 6.72
C ARG A 202 4.01 -8.26 7.44
N ILE A 203 4.65 -8.22 8.61
CA ILE A 203 4.93 -9.42 9.41
C ILE A 203 3.62 -10.00 9.95
N GLY A 204 2.73 -9.15 10.47
CA GLY A 204 1.38 -9.56 10.91
C GLY A 204 0.56 -10.14 9.75
N TRP A 205 0.62 -9.51 8.58
CA TRP A 205 -0.01 -9.99 7.35
C TRP A 205 0.53 -11.37 6.95
N ASN A 206 1.86 -11.51 6.87
CA ASN A 206 2.51 -12.76 6.52
C ASN A 206 2.07 -13.90 7.45
N ARG A 207 2.01 -13.63 8.77
CA ARG A 207 1.51 -14.59 9.77
C ARG A 207 0.03 -14.94 9.57
N LYS A 208 -0.84 -13.96 9.32
CA LYS A 208 -2.30 -14.18 9.13
C LYS A 208 -2.59 -15.06 7.91
N TYR A 209 -1.83 -14.88 6.82
CA TYR A 209 -2.07 -15.55 5.54
C TYR A 209 -1.09 -16.70 5.24
N GLY A 210 -0.25 -17.10 6.18
CA GLY A 210 0.64 -18.26 6.04
C GLY A 210 1.83 -18.06 5.10
N PHE A 211 2.25 -16.81 4.87
CA PHE A 211 3.49 -16.53 4.14
C PHE A 211 4.71 -16.69 5.05
N GLU A 212 5.87 -16.90 4.43
CA GLU A 212 7.16 -16.81 5.13
C GLU A 212 7.29 -15.42 5.79
N ILE A 213 7.84 -15.36 7.01
CA ILE A 213 7.76 -14.17 7.85
C ILE A 213 8.52 -12.96 7.27
N ARG A 214 9.64 -13.20 6.58
CA ARG A 214 10.47 -12.19 5.92
C ARG A 214 9.98 -11.82 4.53
N HIS A 215 9.01 -12.54 3.98
CA HIS A 215 8.49 -12.34 2.64
C HIS A 215 8.15 -10.87 2.35
N GLY A 216 8.88 -10.29 1.40
CA GLY A 216 8.73 -8.91 0.93
C GLY A 216 9.36 -7.83 1.82
N LEU A 217 10.07 -8.18 2.89
CA LEU A 217 10.74 -7.19 3.75
C LEU A 217 11.97 -6.58 3.08
N VAL A 218 12.78 -7.36 2.38
CA VAL A 218 13.96 -6.84 1.64
C VAL A 218 13.55 -5.77 0.63
N ARG A 219 12.41 -5.98 -0.02
CA ARG A 219 11.88 -5.12 -1.07
C ARG A 219 11.23 -3.83 -0.54
N HIS A 220 10.45 -3.93 0.52
CA HIS A 220 9.63 -2.82 1.00
C HIS A 220 10.16 -2.18 2.29
N GLY A 221 11.22 -2.73 2.85
CA GLY A 221 11.71 -2.39 4.19
C GLY A 221 10.73 -2.83 5.29
N LEU A 222 11.06 -2.42 6.51
CA LEU A 222 10.23 -2.61 7.69
C LEU A 222 10.15 -1.30 8.47
N LYS A 223 8.94 -0.88 8.82
CA LYS A 223 8.67 0.32 9.62
C LYS A 223 7.62 -0.01 10.67
N LEU A 224 7.80 0.50 11.89
CA LEU A 224 6.86 0.28 13.00
C LEU A 224 6.01 1.50 13.37
N GLN A 225 6.24 2.65 12.73
CA GLN A 225 5.56 3.90 13.04
C GLN A 225 5.07 4.58 11.76
N PHE A 226 3.78 4.85 11.68
CA PHE A 226 3.12 5.46 10.55
C PHE A 226 2.35 6.70 11.00
N ALA A 227 2.04 7.57 10.05
CA ALA A 227 1.17 8.71 10.26
C ALA A 227 0.19 8.80 9.10
N ALA A 228 -1.10 8.93 9.41
CA ALA A 228 -2.13 9.16 8.43
C ALA A 228 -2.11 10.61 7.93
N LYS A 229 -2.52 10.81 6.68
CA LYS A 229 -2.65 12.13 6.08
C LYS A 229 -4.09 12.59 6.16
N ASN A 230 -4.34 13.81 6.65
CA ASN A 230 -5.63 14.47 6.53
C ASN A 230 -5.88 14.87 5.07
N ILE A 231 -7.01 14.43 4.52
CA ILE A 231 -7.44 14.72 3.16
C ILE A 231 -8.60 15.71 3.23
N PRO A 232 -8.45 16.93 2.66
CA PRO A 232 -9.56 17.86 2.59
C PRO A 232 -10.74 17.21 1.85
N TRP A 233 -11.95 17.26 2.43
CA TRP A 233 -13.15 16.67 1.81
C TRP A 233 -13.39 17.15 0.37
N LYS A 234 -12.98 18.37 0.06
CA LYS A 234 -13.03 18.95 -1.29
C LYS A 234 -12.29 18.14 -2.37
N ASN A 235 -11.34 17.29 -1.95
CA ASN A 235 -10.54 16.42 -2.82
C ASN A 235 -11.07 14.98 -2.86
N THR A 236 -12.29 14.74 -2.36
CA THR A 236 -12.93 13.42 -2.32
C THR A 236 -14.21 13.43 -3.16
N PHE A 237 -14.81 12.25 -3.39
CA PHE A 237 -16.07 12.11 -4.12
C PHE A 237 -17.26 12.85 -3.46
N LEU A 238 -17.14 13.21 -2.18
CA LEU A 238 -18.23 13.77 -1.38
C LEU A 238 -18.76 15.10 -1.95
N VAL A 239 -17.91 15.89 -2.60
CA VAL A 239 -18.31 17.15 -3.24
C VAL A 239 -19.34 16.91 -4.33
N ASP A 240 -19.12 15.91 -5.18
CA ASP A 240 -20.00 15.64 -6.32
C ASP A 240 -21.27 14.91 -5.87
N LEU A 241 -21.19 14.13 -4.79
CA LEU A 241 -22.36 13.56 -4.13
C LEU A 241 -23.27 14.66 -3.55
N ILE A 242 -22.72 15.62 -2.81
CA ILE A 242 -23.47 16.77 -2.27
C ILE A 242 -24.17 17.54 -3.38
N LYS A 243 -23.47 17.85 -4.49
CA LYS A 243 -24.06 18.52 -5.65
C LYS A 243 -25.23 17.70 -6.24
N SER A 244 -25.11 16.38 -6.24
CA SER A 244 -26.14 15.47 -6.76
C SER A 244 -27.38 15.44 -5.86
N ASN A 245 -27.18 15.35 -4.54
CA ASN A 245 -28.26 15.38 -3.54
C ASN A 245 -29.03 16.71 -3.58
N LEU A 246 -28.33 17.85 -3.63
CA LEU A 246 -28.95 19.17 -3.76
C LEU A 246 -29.75 19.35 -5.07
N LYS A 247 -29.30 18.72 -6.17
CA LYS A 247 -30.05 18.72 -7.44
C LYS A 247 -31.29 17.82 -7.36
N ALA A 248 -31.20 16.67 -6.71
CA ALA A 248 -32.31 15.75 -6.54
C ALA A 248 -33.43 16.38 -5.69
N GLU A 249 -33.06 17.04 -4.59
CA GLU A 249 -33.98 17.78 -3.72
C GLU A 249 -34.73 18.88 -4.49
N LYS A 250 -34.01 19.75 -5.22
CA LYS A 250 -34.63 20.80 -6.04
C LYS A 250 -35.60 20.25 -7.11
N LYS A 251 -35.35 19.04 -7.63
CA LYS A 251 -36.26 18.38 -8.58
C LYS A 251 -37.53 17.88 -7.87
N GLN A 252 -37.38 17.33 -6.66
CA GLN A 252 -38.52 16.86 -5.86
C GLN A 252 -39.39 18.03 -5.41
N GLU A 253 -38.81 19.14 -4.95
CA GLU A 253 -39.53 20.37 -4.59
C GLU A 253 -40.38 20.87 -5.77
N LYS A 254 -39.77 21.02 -6.96
CA LYS A 254 -40.49 21.44 -8.17
C LYS A 254 -41.59 20.47 -8.62
N ALA A 255 -41.38 19.16 -8.43
CA ALA A 255 -42.39 18.16 -8.75
C ALA A 255 -43.57 18.20 -7.74
N THR A 256 -43.28 18.51 -6.49
CA THR A 256 -44.29 18.63 -5.42
C THR A 256 -45.09 19.91 -5.59
N GLU A 257 -44.44 21.04 -5.88
CA GLU A 257 -45.09 22.32 -6.20
C GLU A 257 -46.06 22.19 -7.39
N LYS A 258 -45.63 21.52 -8.48
CA LYS A 258 -46.48 21.24 -9.65
C LYS A 258 -47.70 20.36 -9.36
N LYS A 259 -47.62 19.47 -8.36
CA LYS A 259 -48.74 18.63 -7.93
C LYS A 259 -49.72 19.41 -7.05
N THR A 260 -49.21 20.28 -6.17
CA THR A 260 -50.05 21.15 -5.33
C THR A 260 -50.70 22.31 -6.09
N SER A 261 -50.11 22.78 -7.19
CA SER A 261 -50.66 23.87 -8.01
C SER A 261 -51.77 23.44 -8.99
N ASN A 262 -52.08 22.14 -9.08
CA ASN A 262 -53.22 21.61 -9.85
C ASN A 262 -54.35 21.17 -8.89
N PRO A 263 -55.22 22.08 -8.40
CA PRO A 263 -56.43 21.65 -7.73
C PRO A 263 -57.31 20.94 -8.75
N ALA A 264 -57.65 19.68 -8.49
CA ALA A 264 -58.62 18.93 -9.25
C ALA A 264 -59.90 19.78 -9.41
N LYS A 265 -60.29 20.11 -10.65
CA LYS A 265 -61.59 20.69 -10.95
C LYS A 265 -62.66 19.68 -10.51
N THR A 266 -63.14 19.82 -9.28
CA THR A 266 -64.35 19.14 -8.82
C THR A 266 -65.51 19.66 -9.66
N ASN A 267 -65.96 18.88 -10.64
CA ASN A 267 -67.22 19.10 -11.34
C ASN A 267 -68.34 18.99 -10.31
N LYS A 268 -68.77 20.14 -9.76
CA LYS A 268 -70.05 20.24 -9.05
C LYS A 268 -71.16 19.88 -10.04
N GLY A 269 -71.96 18.90 -9.64
CA GLY A 269 -72.89 18.19 -10.50
C GLY A 269 -73.98 19.04 -11.16
N ARG A 270 -74.63 18.41 -12.13
CA ARG A 270 -75.94 18.83 -12.61
C ARG A 270 -76.97 17.84 -12.07
N ARG A 271 -77.83 18.35 -11.20
CA ARG A 271 -79.08 17.73 -10.75
C ARG A 271 -80.09 17.81 -11.90
N ILE A 272 -80.77 16.67 -12.14
CA ILE A 272 -82.06 16.43 -12.80
C ILE A 272 -82.18 16.92 -14.24
#